data_AF-A0A517ZXC4-F1
#
_entry.id   AF-A0A517ZXC4-F1
#
_cell.length_a   1.000
_cell.length_b   1.000
_cell.length_c   1.000
_cell.angle_alpha   90.00
_cell.angle_beta   90.00
_cell.angle_gamma   90.00
#
_symmetry.space_group_name_H-M   'P 1'
#
loop_
_entity.id
_entity.type
_entity.pdbx_description
1 polymer ?
#
loop_
_entity_poly.entity_id
_entity_poly.type
_entity_poly.pdbx_seq_one_letter_code
_entity_poly.pdbx_strand_id
1 'polypeptide(L)'
;MNREKLIADLNRAVADEDATLSRLVSFEHGSRERVEMELRYNTVRNSAAAIRRELATVTGEEHAVWLDLGVRPEAAISGAVLIQTESRCYLIFNASNLDVDGRAAQAIAEFKYPRNTRFGAPNDEALSGHPLYGRGLQPYDAFEVINSRWLVEELRQNQVAFPNYEFSCRHFIFTFHDSSFECLAEDLSVTVDERPFDQIWHDLYAKVNEL
;
A
#
# COMPACT_ATOMS: atom_id res chain seq x y z
N MET A 1 -13.62 -24.19 -15.53
CA MET A 1 -12.27 -24.05 -16.12
C MET A 1 -11.28 -24.74 -15.18
N ASN A 2 -10.35 -25.57 -15.68
CA ASN A 2 -9.35 -26.24 -14.82
C ASN A 2 -8.40 -25.17 -14.22
N ARG A 3 -8.16 -25.22 -12.90
CA ARG A 3 -7.25 -24.30 -12.18
C ARG A 3 -5.85 -24.25 -12.81
N GLU A 4 -5.32 -25.39 -13.24
CA GLU A 4 -4.01 -25.47 -13.90
C GLU A 4 -4.00 -24.71 -15.24
N LYS A 5 -5.11 -24.83 -16.00
CA LYS A 5 -5.26 -24.09 -17.25
C LYS A 5 -5.33 -22.58 -17.01
N LEU A 6 -6.09 -22.15 -15.99
CA LEU A 6 -6.17 -20.74 -15.60
C LEU A 6 -4.79 -20.18 -15.22
N ILE A 7 -4.03 -20.90 -14.39
CA ILE A 7 -2.67 -20.51 -14.02
C ILE A 7 -1.76 -20.40 -15.26
N ALA A 8 -1.84 -21.36 -16.18
CA ALA A 8 -1.05 -21.34 -17.41
C ALA A 8 -1.41 -20.15 -18.32
N ASP A 9 -2.69 -19.82 -18.45
CA ASP A 9 -3.16 -18.69 -19.25
C ASP A 9 -2.77 -17.34 -18.62
N LEU A 10 -2.90 -17.20 -17.29
CA LEU A 10 -2.46 -16.01 -16.55
C LEU A 10 -0.94 -15.81 -16.66
N ASN A 11 -0.14 -16.87 -16.51
CA ASN A 11 1.31 -16.79 -16.69
C ASN A 11 1.72 -16.31 -18.08
N ARG A 12 1.01 -16.78 -19.12
CA ARG A 12 1.25 -16.32 -20.50
C ARG A 12 0.92 -14.84 -20.64
N ALA A 13 -0.22 -14.40 -20.11
CA ALA A 13 -0.63 -13.00 -20.16
C ALA A 13 0.35 -12.07 -19.42
N VAL A 14 0.87 -12.48 -18.25
CA VAL A 14 1.92 -11.73 -17.54
C VAL A 14 3.18 -11.60 -18.40
N ALA A 15 3.62 -12.69 -19.04
CA ALA A 15 4.81 -12.67 -19.88
C ALA A 15 4.65 -11.73 -21.10
N ASP A 16 3.46 -11.68 -21.69
CA ASP A 16 3.16 -10.79 -22.82
C ASP A 16 3.19 -9.31 -22.42
N GLU A 17 2.63 -8.97 -21.25
CA GLU A 17 2.68 -7.61 -20.71
C GLU A 17 4.12 -7.20 -20.34
N ASP A 18 4.91 -8.10 -19.75
CA ASP A 18 6.32 -7.83 -19.42
C ASP A 18 7.20 -7.64 -20.65
N ALA A 19 6.96 -8.41 -21.70
CA ALA A 19 7.60 -8.19 -22.99
C ALA A 19 7.21 -6.82 -23.57
N THR A 20 5.98 -6.37 -23.35
CA THR A 20 5.51 -5.06 -23.78
C THR A 20 6.17 -3.94 -22.97
N LEU A 21 6.19 -4.02 -21.64
CA LEU A 21 6.87 -3.06 -20.76
C LEU A 21 8.36 -2.93 -21.10
N SER A 22 9.05 -4.06 -21.29
CA SER A 22 10.46 -4.07 -21.65
C SER A 22 10.74 -3.31 -22.95
N ARG A 23 9.87 -3.46 -23.96
CA ARG A 23 9.96 -2.70 -25.21
C ARG A 23 9.70 -1.21 -24.98
N LEU A 24 8.73 -0.86 -24.12
CA LEU A 24 8.38 0.54 -23.86
C LEU A 24 9.52 1.30 -23.16
N VAL A 25 10.26 0.66 -22.26
CA VAL A 25 11.42 1.25 -21.55
C VAL A 25 12.60 1.54 -22.48
N SER A 26 12.76 0.77 -23.57
CA SER A 26 13.89 0.89 -24.50
C SER A 26 13.81 2.07 -25.50
N PHE A 27 12.76 2.90 -25.49
CA PHE A 27 12.61 4.02 -26.42
C PHE A 27 12.99 5.38 -25.78
N GLU A 28 14.05 6.02 -26.25
CA GLU A 28 14.40 7.42 -25.91
C GLU A 28 13.88 8.40 -26.97
N HIS A 29 12.85 9.21 -26.69
CA HIS A 29 12.42 10.30 -27.61
C HIS A 29 11.85 11.56 -26.90
N GLY A 30 11.50 12.57 -27.71
CA GLY A 30 11.26 13.97 -27.33
C GLY A 30 9.98 14.28 -26.54
N SER A 31 9.85 15.55 -26.10
CA SER A 31 8.95 15.99 -25.00
C SER A 31 7.45 15.71 -25.16
N ARG A 32 6.89 15.69 -26.38
CA ARG A 32 5.46 15.36 -26.60
C ARG A 32 5.18 13.85 -26.67
N GLU A 33 6.10 13.08 -27.25
CA GLU A 33 6.01 11.62 -27.32
C GLU A 33 6.20 10.98 -25.94
N ARG A 34 6.94 11.64 -25.04
CA ARG A 34 7.12 11.19 -23.64
C ARG A 34 5.80 11.02 -22.88
N VAL A 35 4.88 11.97 -22.98
CA VAL A 35 3.62 11.92 -22.21
C VAL A 35 2.73 10.77 -22.67
N GLU A 36 2.57 10.59 -23.99
CA GLU A 36 1.78 9.49 -24.55
C GLU A 36 2.42 8.12 -24.26
N MET A 37 3.75 8.05 -24.32
CA MET A 37 4.49 6.85 -23.99
C MET A 37 4.39 6.48 -22.52
N GLU A 38 4.43 7.48 -21.63
CA GLU A 38 4.26 7.28 -20.19
C GLU A 38 2.84 6.85 -19.84
N LEU A 39 1.82 7.43 -20.47
CA LEU A 39 0.44 6.96 -20.38
C LEU A 39 0.31 5.49 -20.80
N ARG A 40 0.94 5.12 -21.92
CA ARG A 40 0.93 3.75 -22.43
C ARG A 40 1.67 2.80 -21.47
N TYR A 41 2.84 3.19 -20.98
CA TYR A 41 3.61 2.43 -20.00
C TYR A 41 2.80 2.19 -18.73
N ASN A 42 2.18 3.24 -18.18
CA ASN A 42 1.33 3.15 -16.99
C ASN A 42 0.12 2.24 -17.23
N THR A 43 -0.51 2.32 -18.40
CA THR A 43 -1.65 1.45 -18.77
C THR A 43 -1.26 -0.02 -18.78
N VAL A 44 -0.17 -0.36 -19.48
CA VAL A 44 0.37 -1.73 -19.58
C VAL A 44 0.81 -2.22 -18.19
N ARG A 45 1.49 -1.38 -17.40
CA ARG A 45 1.92 -1.69 -16.04
C ARG A 45 0.73 -2.03 -15.14
N ASN A 46 -0.34 -1.25 -15.21
CA ASN A 46 -1.55 -1.46 -14.41
C ASN A 46 -2.29 -2.75 -14.83
N SER A 47 -2.35 -3.04 -16.14
CA SER A 47 -2.88 -4.31 -16.67
C SER A 47 -2.07 -5.50 -16.14
N ALA A 48 -0.74 -5.44 -16.26
CA ALA A 48 0.16 -6.48 -15.76
C ALA A 48 0.02 -6.71 -14.25
N ALA A 49 -0.12 -5.64 -13.47
CA ALA A 49 -0.34 -5.73 -12.03
C ALA A 49 -1.68 -6.40 -11.69
N ALA A 50 -2.74 -6.14 -12.46
CA ALA A 50 -4.04 -6.78 -12.27
C ALA A 50 -3.99 -8.30 -12.55
N ILE A 51 -3.34 -8.69 -13.64
CA ILE A 51 -3.19 -10.11 -14.02
C ILE A 51 -2.32 -10.85 -12.98
N ARG A 52 -1.21 -10.24 -12.54
CA ARG A 52 -0.36 -10.82 -11.49
C ARG A 52 -1.08 -10.97 -10.16
N ARG A 53 -1.95 -10.02 -9.81
CA ARG A 53 -2.79 -10.13 -8.61
C ARG A 53 -3.74 -11.33 -8.73
N GLU A 54 -4.41 -11.50 -9.86
CA GLU A 54 -5.29 -12.65 -10.09
C GLU A 54 -4.50 -13.97 -10.03
N LEU A 55 -3.31 -14.01 -10.65
CA LEU A 55 -2.42 -15.16 -10.56
C LEU A 55 -2.07 -15.47 -9.09
N ALA A 56 -1.67 -14.46 -8.32
CA ALA A 56 -1.32 -14.61 -6.92
C ALA A 56 -2.51 -15.09 -6.07
N THR A 57 -3.72 -14.61 -6.34
CA THR A 57 -4.94 -15.11 -5.69
C THR A 57 -5.15 -16.60 -5.99
N VAL A 58 -4.99 -17.04 -7.23
CA VAL A 58 -5.20 -18.44 -7.63
C VAL A 58 -4.07 -19.36 -7.16
N THR A 59 -2.83 -18.87 -7.04
CA THR A 59 -1.68 -19.63 -6.55
C THR A 59 -1.54 -19.59 -5.03
N GLY A 60 -2.25 -18.70 -4.33
CA GLY A 60 -2.13 -18.51 -2.89
C GLY A 60 -0.87 -17.73 -2.48
N GLU A 61 -0.31 -16.94 -3.40
CA GLU A 61 0.83 -16.08 -3.12
C GLU A 61 0.42 -14.81 -2.38
N GLU A 62 1.40 -14.20 -1.72
CA GLU A 62 1.26 -12.90 -1.08
C GLU A 62 1.06 -11.81 -2.13
N HIS A 63 0.02 -10.98 -1.96
CA HIS A 63 -0.29 -9.90 -2.90
C HIS A 63 -1.05 -8.77 -2.21
N ALA A 64 -0.95 -7.57 -2.79
CA ALA A 64 -1.68 -6.39 -2.35
C ALA A 64 -3.00 -6.25 -3.12
N VAL A 65 -4.07 -5.94 -2.39
CA VAL A 65 -5.39 -5.58 -2.91
C VAL A 65 -5.64 -4.14 -2.52
N TRP A 66 -6.09 -3.33 -3.47
CA TRP A 66 -6.43 -1.93 -3.22
C TRP A 66 -7.50 -1.83 -2.14
N LEU A 67 -7.26 -0.95 -1.16
CA LEU A 67 -8.19 -0.66 -0.09
C LEU A 67 -8.78 0.73 -0.32
N ASP A 68 -10.06 0.79 -0.67
CA ASP A 68 -10.77 2.05 -0.85
C ASP A 68 -11.03 2.73 0.49
N LEU A 69 -10.27 3.79 0.77
CA LEU A 69 -10.42 4.60 1.99
C LEU A 69 -11.31 5.83 1.78
N GLY A 70 -11.81 6.07 0.57
CA GLY A 70 -12.46 7.32 0.18
C GLY A 70 -11.49 8.52 0.06
N VAL A 71 -10.21 8.31 0.34
CA VAL A 71 -9.10 9.26 0.18
C VAL A 71 -7.84 8.52 -0.26
N ARG A 72 -6.89 9.25 -0.84
CA ARG A 72 -5.58 8.72 -1.24
C ARG A 72 -4.46 9.59 -0.69
N PRO A 73 -3.27 9.03 -0.43
CA PRO A 73 -2.08 9.84 -0.22
C PRO A 73 -1.86 10.90 -1.32
N GLU A 74 -1.42 12.08 -0.93
CA GLU A 74 -0.99 13.13 -1.87
C GLU A 74 0.36 12.74 -2.50
N ALA A 75 0.43 12.77 -3.83
CA ALA A 75 1.61 12.35 -4.57
C ALA A 75 2.69 13.44 -4.60
N ALA A 76 2.30 14.73 -4.57
CA ALA A 76 3.24 15.83 -4.74
C ALA A 76 3.98 16.24 -3.45
N ILE A 77 3.54 15.77 -2.29
CA ILE A 77 4.01 16.26 -0.99
C ILE A 77 4.20 15.09 -0.02
N SER A 78 5.39 15.01 0.56
CA SER A 78 5.69 14.14 1.69
C SER A 78 5.24 14.76 3.02
N GLY A 79 4.98 13.94 4.02
CA GLY A 79 4.53 14.43 5.33
C GLY A 79 3.72 13.45 6.15
N ALA A 80 3.83 12.15 5.86
CA ALA A 80 3.20 11.14 6.69
C ALA A 80 3.82 11.17 8.10
N VAL A 81 2.97 11.12 9.13
CA VAL A 81 3.35 11.10 10.54
C VAL A 81 2.76 9.87 11.20
N LEU A 82 3.61 9.09 11.86
CA LEU A 82 3.20 7.96 12.67
C LEU A 82 3.22 8.36 14.14
N ILE A 83 2.08 8.19 14.83
CA ILE A 83 1.98 8.26 16.28
C ILE A 83 1.62 6.88 16.78
N GLN A 84 2.49 6.30 17.61
CA GLN A 84 2.31 4.95 18.10
C GLN A 84 2.70 4.82 19.57
N THR A 85 1.86 4.09 20.30
CA THR A 85 2.12 3.56 21.64
C THR A 85 2.02 2.04 21.60
N GLU A 86 2.11 1.38 22.76
CA GLU A 86 1.94 -0.07 22.85
C GLU A 86 0.53 -0.55 22.45
N SER A 87 -0.49 0.32 22.50
CA SER A 87 -1.89 -0.05 22.25
C SER A 87 -2.61 0.78 21.19
N ARG A 88 -2.03 1.91 20.75
CA ARG A 88 -2.62 2.83 19.78
C ARG A 88 -1.66 3.08 18.62
N CYS A 89 -2.21 3.22 17.42
CA CYS A 89 -1.45 3.55 16.23
C CYS A 89 -2.30 4.43 15.33
N TYR A 90 -1.77 5.61 15.02
CA TYR A 90 -2.37 6.60 14.14
C TYR A 90 -1.37 6.97 13.05
N LEU A 91 -1.80 6.91 11.80
CA LEU A 91 -1.05 7.41 10.66
C LEU A 91 -1.76 8.64 10.10
N ILE A 92 -1.12 9.79 10.19
CA ILE A 92 -1.59 11.03 9.56
C ILE A 92 -0.87 11.21 8.23
N PHE A 93 -1.58 11.63 7.19
CA PHE A 93 -0.98 11.97 5.90
C PHE A 93 -1.81 13.00 5.14
N ASN A 94 -1.15 13.73 4.24
CA ASN A 94 -1.83 14.62 3.30
C ASN A 94 -2.67 13.80 2.33
N ALA A 95 -3.96 14.10 2.24
CA ALA A 95 -4.89 13.41 1.35
C ALA A 95 -5.10 14.19 0.04
N SER A 96 -5.04 13.49 -1.08
CA SER A 96 -5.46 13.98 -2.40
C SER A 96 -6.98 13.93 -2.52
N ASN A 97 -7.67 14.71 -1.69
CA ASN A 97 -9.05 15.12 -1.93
C ASN A 97 -9.07 16.63 -1.74
N LEU A 98 -8.80 17.33 -2.83
CA LEU A 98 -9.03 18.76 -2.90
C LEU A 98 -10.54 18.94 -2.77
N ASP A 99 -10.99 19.55 -1.67
CA ASP A 99 -12.29 20.24 -1.72
C ASP A 99 -12.29 21.22 -2.90
N VAL A 100 -13.48 21.72 -3.27
CA VAL A 100 -13.72 22.66 -4.38
C VAL A 100 -12.74 23.85 -4.42
N ASP A 101 -12.08 24.15 -3.28
CA ASP A 101 -11.11 25.23 -3.07
C ASP A 101 -9.62 24.81 -3.04
N GLY A 102 -9.27 23.55 -3.30
CA GLY A 102 -7.87 23.14 -3.47
C GLY A 102 -7.03 23.11 -2.19
N ARG A 103 -7.64 23.01 -1.00
CA ARG A 103 -6.90 22.92 0.27
C ARG A 103 -6.52 21.46 0.57
N ALA A 104 -5.29 21.26 1.06
CA ALA A 104 -4.80 19.95 1.48
C ALA A 104 -5.50 19.53 2.77
N ALA A 105 -6.30 18.46 2.72
CA ALA A 105 -6.90 17.86 3.90
C ALA A 105 -5.94 16.82 4.52
N GLN A 106 -6.01 16.64 5.83
CA GLN A 106 -5.28 15.61 6.57
C GLN A 106 -6.17 14.38 6.70
N ALA A 107 -5.71 13.23 6.19
CA ALA A 107 -6.31 11.95 6.52
C ALA A 107 -5.64 11.37 7.77
N ILE A 108 -6.45 10.79 8.64
CA ILE A 108 -6.02 10.13 9.87
C ILE A 108 -6.52 8.70 9.80
N ALA A 109 -5.62 7.74 9.66
CA ALA A 109 -5.91 6.32 9.78
C ALA A 109 -5.64 5.86 11.21
N GLU A 110 -6.68 5.39 11.90
CA GLU A 110 -6.60 4.75 13.21
C GLU A 110 -6.62 3.23 13.03
N PHE A 111 -5.60 2.55 13.55
CA PHE A 111 -5.49 1.09 13.49
C PHE A 111 -5.99 0.45 14.79
N LYS A 112 -6.94 -0.47 14.67
CA LYS A 112 -7.52 -1.19 15.82
C LYS A 112 -6.62 -2.35 16.22
N TYR A 113 -6.23 -2.39 17.49
CA TYR A 113 -5.35 -3.41 18.07
C TYR A 113 -4.06 -3.61 17.26
N PRO A 114 -3.24 -2.55 17.07
CA PRO A 114 -2.00 -2.66 16.32
C PRO A 114 -1.05 -3.66 16.99
N ARG A 115 -0.31 -4.41 16.17
CA ARG A 115 0.66 -5.42 16.61
C ARG A 115 2.07 -5.02 16.28
N ASN A 116 2.30 -4.67 15.02
CA ASN A 116 3.60 -4.25 14.52
C ASN A 116 3.45 -3.29 13.34
N THR A 117 4.47 -2.47 13.13
CA THR A 117 4.52 -1.40 12.14
C THR A 117 5.90 -1.34 11.50
N ARG A 118 5.94 -1.00 10.21
CA ARG A 118 7.16 -0.61 9.51
C ARG A 118 6.92 0.75 8.87
N PHE A 119 7.82 1.71 9.05
CA PHE A 119 7.67 3.03 8.47
C PHE A 119 9.02 3.55 7.96
N GLY A 120 9.08 3.94 6.68
CA GLY A 120 10.30 4.41 6.04
C GLY A 120 10.41 3.90 4.61
N ALA A 121 11.56 3.35 4.22
CA ALA A 121 11.76 2.83 2.87
C ALA A 121 10.83 1.63 2.55
N PRO A 122 10.45 1.43 1.27
CA PRO A 122 10.85 2.22 0.11
C PRO A 122 10.03 3.51 -0.08
N ASN A 123 10.64 4.49 -0.75
CA ASN A 123 9.95 5.63 -1.34
C ASN A 123 9.37 5.24 -2.71
N ASP A 124 8.71 6.18 -3.40
CA ASP A 124 8.12 5.94 -4.73
C ASP A 124 9.15 5.54 -5.81
N GLU A 125 10.31 6.19 -5.85
CA GLU A 125 11.42 5.90 -6.78
C GLU A 125 11.97 4.48 -6.59
N ALA A 126 12.05 4.02 -5.33
CA ALA A 126 12.53 2.70 -4.96
C ALA A 126 11.42 1.66 -4.80
N LEU A 127 10.15 2.01 -5.03
CA LEU A 127 9.00 1.12 -4.81
C LEU A 127 9.10 -0.16 -5.65
N SER A 128 9.78 -0.09 -6.79
CA SER A 128 10.08 -1.25 -7.64
C SER A 128 10.88 -2.35 -6.95
N GLY A 129 11.62 -2.03 -5.89
CA GLY A 129 12.33 -2.98 -5.05
C GLY A 129 11.46 -3.64 -3.96
N HIS A 130 10.23 -3.18 -3.75
CA HIS A 130 9.33 -3.77 -2.76
C HIS A 130 8.91 -5.20 -3.17
N PRO A 131 8.85 -6.19 -2.25
CA PRO A 131 8.46 -7.56 -2.60
C PRO A 131 7.07 -7.68 -3.26
N LEU A 132 6.17 -6.76 -2.96
CA LEU A 132 4.82 -6.72 -3.54
C LEU A 132 4.72 -5.86 -4.81
N TYR A 133 5.81 -5.26 -5.27
CA TYR A 133 5.81 -4.57 -6.55
C TYR A 133 5.48 -5.53 -7.70
N GLY A 134 4.56 -5.11 -8.57
CA GLY A 134 3.97 -5.98 -9.59
C GLY A 134 2.93 -6.97 -9.07
N ARG A 135 2.81 -7.19 -7.75
CA ARG A 135 1.76 -8.04 -7.13
C ARG A 135 0.65 -7.21 -6.50
N GLY A 136 0.22 -6.18 -7.21
CA GLY A 136 -0.91 -5.32 -6.83
C GLY A 136 -0.53 -4.04 -6.07
N LEU A 137 0.70 -3.92 -5.54
CA LEU A 137 1.16 -2.69 -4.90
C LEU A 137 1.37 -1.59 -5.96
N GLN A 138 0.88 -0.38 -5.69
CA GLN A 138 1.04 0.82 -6.52
C GLN A 138 1.50 2.01 -5.66
N PRO A 139 2.12 3.05 -6.24
CA PRO A 139 2.47 4.25 -5.51
C PRO A 139 1.23 5.08 -5.14
N TYR A 140 1.34 5.86 -4.06
CA TYR A 140 0.35 6.84 -3.58
C TYR A 140 -1.05 6.26 -3.31
N ASP A 141 -1.13 5.08 -2.72
CA ASP A 141 -2.41 4.44 -2.39
C ASP A 141 -2.32 3.57 -1.13
N ALA A 142 -3.45 3.02 -0.71
CA ALA A 142 -3.56 2.10 0.41
C ALA A 142 -3.98 0.70 -0.04
N PHE A 143 -3.49 -0.31 0.67
CA PHE A 143 -3.65 -1.71 0.30
C PHE A 143 -3.84 -2.59 1.54
N GLU A 144 -4.57 -3.68 1.34
CA GLU A 144 -4.52 -4.84 2.22
C GLU A 144 -3.68 -5.94 1.56
N VAL A 145 -2.78 -6.56 2.32
CA VAL A 145 -1.95 -7.67 1.87
C VAL A 145 -2.61 -8.99 2.26
N ILE A 146 -2.94 -9.76 1.23
CA ILE A 146 -3.49 -11.10 1.36
C ILE A 146 -2.35 -12.11 1.41
N ASN A 147 -2.50 -13.16 2.23
CA ASN A 147 -1.48 -14.17 2.50
C ASN A 147 -0.16 -13.59 3.04
N SER A 148 -0.26 -12.61 3.95
CA SER A 148 0.88 -11.89 4.55
C SER A 148 1.93 -12.84 5.12
N ARG A 149 3.14 -12.81 4.54
CA ARG A 149 4.31 -13.55 5.02
C ARG A 149 4.83 -12.94 6.32
N TRP A 150 4.71 -11.62 6.47
CA TRP A 150 5.10 -10.93 7.70
C TRP A 150 4.26 -11.39 8.90
N LEU A 151 2.94 -11.59 8.72
CA LEU A 151 2.09 -12.17 9.77
C LEU A 151 2.56 -13.59 10.17
N VAL A 152 2.90 -14.43 9.19
CA VAL A 152 3.43 -15.77 9.45
C VAL A 152 4.76 -15.71 10.21
N GLU A 153 5.62 -14.75 9.88
CA GLU A 153 6.89 -14.51 10.58
C GLU A 153 6.66 -14.11 12.05
N GLU A 154 5.76 -13.15 12.30
CA GLU A 154 5.41 -12.71 13.66
C GLU A 154 4.85 -13.85 14.53
N LEU A 155 3.97 -14.67 13.96
CA LEU A 155 3.43 -15.85 14.64
C LEU A 155 4.55 -16.80 15.06
N ARG A 156 5.50 -17.09 14.16
CA ARG A 156 6.64 -17.97 14.45
C ARG A 156 7.57 -17.39 15.52
N GLN A 157 7.78 -16.09 15.54
CA GLN A 157 8.61 -15.42 16.55
C GLN A 157 8.01 -15.60 17.95
N ASN A 158 6.69 -15.39 18.10
CA ASN A 158 6.01 -15.55 19.38
C ASN A 158 5.88 -17.02 19.81
N GLN A 159 5.81 -17.94 18.85
CA GLN A 159 5.75 -19.38 19.12
C GLN A 159 6.99 -19.96 19.82
N VAL A 160 8.11 -19.23 19.84
CA VAL A 160 9.30 -19.61 20.61
C VAL A 160 8.99 -19.72 22.11
N ALA A 161 8.23 -18.77 22.66
CA ALA A 161 7.84 -18.76 24.07
C ALA A 161 6.43 -19.32 24.30
N PHE A 162 5.57 -19.24 23.28
CA PHE A 162 4.15 -19.60 23.37
C PHE A 162 3.79 -20.56 22.23
N PRO A 163 4.03 -21.89 22.36
CA PRO A 163 3.95 -22.83 21.24
C PRO A 163 2.61 -22.88 20.48
N ASN A 164 1.50 -22.54 21.14
CA ASN A 164 0.16 -22.49 20.54
C ASN A 164 -0.30 -21.04 20.29
N TYR A 165 0.63 -20.09 20.16
CA TYR A 165 0.31 -18.70 19.88
C TYR A 165 -0.27 -18.57 18.49
N GLU A 166 -1.50 -18.08 18.44
CA GLU A 166 -2.24 -17.79 17.23
C GLU A 166 -2.97 -16.46 17.44
N PHE A 167 -2.97 -15.64 16.39
CA PHE A 167 -3.82 -14.47 16.31
C PHE A 167 -4.21 -14.24 14.86
N SER A 168 -5.32 -13.54 14.67
CA SER A 168 -5.72 -13.04 13.36
C SER A 168 -5.50 -11.54 13.35
N CYS A 169 -4.85 -11.06 12.31
CA CYS A 169 -4.81 -9.64 11.98
C CYS A 169 -4.80 -9.51 10.45
N ARG A 170 -5.06 -8.30 10.01
CA ARG A 170 -4.90 -7.85 8.62
C ARG A 170 -3.53 -7.19 8.49
N HIS A 171 -3.04 -7.13 7.26
CA HIS A 171 -1.79 -6.46 6.93
C HIS A 171 -2.11 -5.31 5.97
N PHE A 172 -1.87 -4.07 6.41
CA PHE A 172 -2.10 -2.86 5.64
C PHE A 172 -0.80 -2.26 5.14
N ILE A 173 -0.80 -1.71 3.92
CA ILE A 173 0.31 -0.94 3.37
C ILE A 173 -0.23 0.39 2.84
N PHE A 174 0.49 1.47 3.12
CA PHE A 174 0.31 2.81 2.56
C PHE A 174 1.60 3.19 1.84
N THR A 175 1.50 3.65 0.60
CA THR A 175 2.65 4.12 -0.18
C THR A 175 2.58 5.65 -0.30
N PHE A 176 3.68 6.33 0.00
CA PHE A 176 3.82 7.79 -0.07
C PHE A 176 4.94 8.17 -1.04
N HIS A 177 5.19 9.48 -1.19
CA HIS A 177 6.32 9.98 -1.96
C HIS A 177 7.66 9.52 -1.37
N ASP A 178 8.00 9.91 -0.13
CA ASP A 178 9.33 9.60 0.43
C ASP A 178 9.40 8.29 1.25
N SER A 179 8.27 7.61 1.43
CA SER A 179 8.21 6.44 2.32
C SER A 179 7.02 5.53 2.03
N SER A 180 7.01 4.38 2.69
CA SER A 180 5.86 3.50 2.82
C SER A 180 5.66 3.18 4.29
N PHE A 181 4.41 2.92 4.66
CA PHE A 181 4.01 2.47 5.98
C PHE A 181 3.29 1.13 5.88
N GLU A 182 3.67 0.16 6.71
CA GLU A 182 2.99 -1.12 6.84
C GLU A 182 2.52 -1.33 8.28
N CYS A 183 1.35 -1.93 8.48
CA CYS A 183 0.83 -2.24 9.81
C CYS A 183 0.10 -3.59 9.85
N LEU A 184 0.41 -4.38 10.88
CA LEU A 184 -0.40 -5.51 11.30
C LEU A 184 -1.40 -5.04 12.36
N ALA A 185 -2.70 -5.10 12.05
CA ALA A 185 -3.77 -4.65 12.92
C ALA A 185 -5.07 -5.43 12.64
N GLU A 186 -6.01 -5.44 13.56
CA GLU A 186 -7.29 -6.13 13.36
C GLU A 186 -8.12 -5.46 12.27
N ASP A 187 -8.11 -4.14 12.24
CA ASP A 187 -8.88 -3.30 11.31
C ASP A 187 -8.31 -1.87 11.28
N LEU A 188 -8.83 -1.03 10.39
CA LEU A 188 -8.55 0.41 10.42
C LEU A 188 -9.80 1.24 10.13
N SER A 189 -9.80 2.48 10.59
CA SER A 189 -10.77 3.50 10.20
C SER A 189 -10.07 4.77 9.76
N VAL A 190 -10.62 5.45 8.76
CA VAL A 190 -10.05 6.70 8.24
C VAL A 190 -11.03 7.84 8.43
N THR A 191 -10.53 8.96 8.92
CA THR A 191 -11.24 10.24 8.98
C THR A 191 -10.44 11.31 8.25
N VAL A 192 -11.14 12.30 7.69
CA VAL A 192 -10.53 13.45 7.04
C VAL A 192 -10.78 14.68 7.89
N ASP A 193 -9.74 15.49 8.09
CA ASP A 193 -9.78 16.75 8.83
C ASP A 193 -9.13 17.85 7.99
N GLU A 194 -9.84 18.96 7.79
CA GLU A 194 -9.37 20.09 6.98
C GLU A 194 -8.42 21.01 7.75
N ARG A 195 -8.27 20.82 9.08
CA ARG A 195 -7.36 21.61 9.90
C ARG A 195 -5.91 21.24 9.57
N PRO A 196 -4.96 22.19 9.72
CA PRO A 196 -3.54 21.86 9.62
C PRO A 196 -3.09 20.96 10.79
N PHE A 197 -2.00 20.22 10.57
CA PHE A 197 -1.51 19.21 11.51
C PHE A 197 -1.28 19.73 12.94
N ASP A 198 -0.76 20.96 13.09
CA ASP A 198 -0.51 21.58 14.39
C ASP A 198 -1.79 21.73 15.24
N GLN A 199 -2.95 21.87 14.60
CA GLN A 199 -4.25 21.93 15.26
C GLN A 199 -4.85 20.56 15.55
N ILE A 200 -4.54 19.55 14.72
CA ILE A 200 -5.00 18.16 14.91
C ILE A 200 -4.18 17.46 16.00
N TRP A 201 -2.90 17.81 16.14
CA TRP A 201 -1.97 17.18 17.07
C TRP A 201 -2.49 17.17 18.51
N HIS A 202 -3.14 18.25 18.97
CA HIS A 202 -3.67 18.33 20.33
C HIS A 202 -4.76 17.29 20.59
N ASP A 203 -5.66 17.07 19.64
CA ASP A 203 -6.75 16.09 19.75
C ASP A 203 -6.19 14.66 19.71
N LEU A 204 -5.23 14.40 18.83
CA LEU A 204 -4.56 13.09 18.74
C LEU A 204 -3.74 12.79 19.99
N TYR A 205 -3.02 13.77 20.51
CA TYR A 205 -2.25 13.61 21.74
C TYR A 205 -3.17 13.26 22.92
N ALA A 206 -4.34 13.88 23.03
CA ALA A 206 -5.32 13.50 24.05
C ALA A 206 -5.76 12.02 23.89
N LYS A 207 -6.18 11.62 22.68
CA LYS A 207 -6.60 10.23 22.39
C LYS A 207 -5.54 9.18 22.68
N VAL A 208 -4.27 9.50 22.43
CA VAL A 208 -3.15 8.57 22.67
C VAL A 208 -2.88 8.38 24.16
N ASN A 209 -3.25 9.36 25.00
CA ASN A 209 -3.08 9.33 26.45
C ASN A 209 -4.33 8.91 27.24
N GLU A 210 -5.46 8.67 26.56
CA GLU A 210 -6.66 8.09 27.18
C GLU A 210 -6.43 6.59 27.43
N LEU A 211 -6.33 6.24 28.72
CA LEU A 211 -6.19 4.86 29.24
C LEU A 211 -7.47 4.05 29.07
#